data_AF-A0A6C0GEI8-F1
#
_entry.id   AF-A0A6C0GEI8-F1
#
_cell.length_a   1.000
_cell.length_b   1.000
_cell.length_c   1.000
_cell.angle_alpha   90.00
_cell.angle_beta   90.00
_cell.angle_gamma   90.00
#
_symmetry.space_group_name_H-M   'P 1'
#
loop_
_entity.id
_entity.type
_entity.pdbx_description
1 polymer ?
#
loop_
_entity_poly.entity_id
_entity_poly.type
_entity_poly.pdbx_seq_one_letter_code
_entity_poly.pdbx_strand_id
1 'polypeptide(L)'
;MRYLFKCGTFFLLIYLLFSCAYHNEEELYGNEAINPCDTVTVTYTLDVLPVLQTTCYPCHNQAAASGGVILEGYNQAKAIAGSGRLLGAISHSPGFTPMPKDGAKLPSCDITKISRWIEAGMPEN
;
A
#
# COMPACT_ATOMS: atom_id res chain seq x y z
N MET A 1 -37.01 46.74 25.48
CA MET A 1 -36.40 46.69 26.83
C MET A 1 -35.05 47.37 26.81
N ARG A 2 -34.78 48.22 27.80
CA ARG A 2 -33.52 48.95 28.02
C ARG A 2 -32.53 48.03 28.75
N TYR A 3 -31.29 47.92 28.26
CA TYR A 3 -30.10 47.56 29.08
C TYR A 3 -28.89 48.26 28.43
N LEU A 4 -28.55 49.49 28.83
CA LEU A 4 -27.63 49.87 29.91
C LEU A 4 -26.18 49.43 29.65
N PHE A 5 -25.42 50.34 29.02
CA PHE A 5 -23.96 50.44 29.02
C PHE A 5 -23.45 50.51 30.46
N LYS A 6 -22.49 49.66 30.84
CA LYS A 6 -21.61 49.89 31.98
C LYS A 6 -20.16 49.99 31.51
N CYS A 7 -19.65 51.20 31.69
CA CYS A 7 -18.25 51.59 31.64
C CYS A 7 -17.46 50.84 32.73
N GLY A 8 -16.26 50.38 32.37
CA GLY A 8 -15.34 49.69 33.27
C GLY A 8 -13.95 49.60 32.64
N THR A 9 -13.31 50.75 32.49
CA THR A 9 -11.91 50.96 32.12
C THR A 9 -10.92 50.16 32.98
N PHE A 10 -10.11 49.27 32.40
CA PHE A 10 -8.78 48.89 32.92
C PHE A 10 -7.96 48.06 31.91
N PHE A 11 -6.73 48.50 31.62
CA PHE A 11 -5.55 47.75 31.10
C PHE A 11 -5.70 47.04 29.73
N LEU A 12 -5.14 47.58 28.64
CA LEU A 12 -3.72 47.52 28.24
C LEU A 12 -3.08 46.12 28.39
N LEU A 13 -2.46 45.69 27.30
CA LEU A 13 -1.53 44.57 27.10
C LEU A 13 -2.12 43.22 26.65
N ILE A 14 -1.97 42.99 25.34
CA ILE A 14 -1.08 41.94 24.80
C ILE A 14 -0.86 40.78 25.77
N TYR A 15 -1.58 39.68 25.53
CA TYR A 15 -1.11 38.34 25.84
C TYR A 15 -1.46 37.42 24.66
N LEU A 16 -0.82 37.72 23.52
CA LEU A 16 -0.34 36.69 22.62
C LEU A 16 0.71 35.89 23.39
N LEU A 17 0.35 34.76 23.98
CA LEU A 17 1.33 33.78 24.42
C LEU A 17 1.04 32.41 23.77
N PHE A 18 1.78 32.19 22.69
CA PHE A 18 2.63 31.03 22.46
C PHE A 18 2.11 29.70 23.01
N SER A 19 1.25 29.05 22.24
CA SER A 19 1.28 27.59 22.18
C SER A 19 2.38 27.20 21.20
N CYS A 20 3.62 27.12 21.69
CA CYS A 20 4.66 26.39 20.96
C CYS A 20 4.31 24.91 21.07
N ALA A 21 3.60 24.37 20.08
CA ALA A 21 3.65 22.94 19.84
C ALA A 21 5.10 22.62 19.47
N TYR A 22 5.80 21.90 20.35
CA TYR A 22 7.04 21.22 19.98
C TYR A 22 6.67 20.12 18.99
N HIS A 23 6.52 20.47 17.71
CA HIS A 23 6.65 19.50 16.64
C HIS A 23 8.15 19.40 16.36
N ASN A 24 8.73 18.29 16.79
CA ASN A 24 10.01 17.84 16.28
C ASN A 24 9.88 17.64 14.76
N GLU A 25 10.64 18.42 13.99
CA GLU A 25 10.75 18.29 12.52
C GLU A 25 11.31 16.92 12.08
N GLU A 26 11.90 16.19 13.02
CA GLU A 26 12.36 14.81 12.85
C GLU A 26 11.22 13.78 12.70
N GLU A 27 9.97 14.10 13.06
CA GLU A 27 8.82 13.23 12.72
C GLU A 27 8.26 13.55 11.33
N LEU A 28 8.54 14.76 10.79
CA LEU A 28 8.12 15.18 9.46
C LEU A 28 9.08 14.70 8.36
N TYR A 29 10.35 14.42 8.71
CA TYR A 29 11.38 13.96 7.77
C TYR A 29 12.20 12.76 8.29
N GLY A 30 11.75 12.08 9.35
CA GLY A 30 12.37 10.87 9.91
C GLY A 30 11.89 9.57 9.25
N ASN A 31 11.87 9.55 7.93
CA ASN A 31 11.74 8.34 7.12
C ASN A 31 12.25 8.77 5.74
N GLU A 32 13.47 8.37 5.39
CA GLU A 32 13.89 8.18 4.00
C GLU A 32 12.65 7.78 3.22
N ALA A 33 12.12 8.67 2.36
CA ALA A 33 10.84 8.48 1.71
C ALA A 33 10.82 7.09 1.07
N ILE A 34 10.27 6.10 1.77
CA ILE A 34 9.96 4.80 1.21
C ILE A 34 8.87 5.15 0.24
N ASN A 35 9.24 5.45 -1.00
CA ASN A 35 8.28 5.57 -2.06
C ASN A 35 7.59 4.20 -2.08
N PRO A 36 6.31 4.11 -1.64
CA PRO A 36 5.64 2.82 -1.54
C PRO A 36 5.54 2.15 -2.92
N CYS A 37 5.78 2.94 -3.98
CA CYS A 37 5.89 2.52 -5.36
C CYS A 37 7.22 2.87 -6.03
N ASP A 38 8.35 2.67 -5.35
CA ASP A 38 9.58 2.49 -6.11
C ASP A 38 9.44 1.24 -6.99
N THR A 39 9.54 1.47 -8.30
CA THR A 39 9.43 0.44 -9.35
C THR A 39 10.65 0.45 -10.25
N VAL A 40 11.72 1.17 -9.87
CA VAL A 40 12.97 1.26 -10.62
C VAL A 40 13.70 -0.07 -10.56
N THR A 41 13.78 -0.67 -9.36
CA THR A 41 14.36 -2.00 -9.16
C THR A 41 13.39 -2.83 -8.33
N VAL A 42 12.65 -3.73 -8.99
CA VAL A 42 11.73 -4.65 -8.33
C VAL A 42 12.41 -5.99 -8.12
N THR A 43 12.39 -6.47 -6.88
CA THR A 43 12.92 -7.79 -6.49
C THR A 43 11.80 -8.73 -6.09
N TYR A 44 12.02 -10.04 -6.23
CA TYR A 44 11.05 -11.01 -5.76
C TYR A 44 10.89 -10.92 -4.23
N THR A 45 11.99 -10.87 -3.50
CA THR A 45 11.98 -10.98 -2.04
C THR A 45 11.41 -9.75 -1.34
N LEU A 46 11.76 -8.55 -1.80
CA LEU A 46 11.37 -7.31 -1.12
C LEU A 46 10.06 -6.71 -1.63
N ASP A 47 9.69 -6.95 -2.89
CA ASP A 47 8.57 -6.25 -3.51
C ASP A 47 7.40 -7.17 -3.85
N VAL A 48 7.67 -8.36 -4.38
CA VAL A 48 6.62 -9.27 -4.86
C VAL A 48 6.12 -10.20 -3.76
N LEU A 49 7.04 -10.85 -3.05
CA LEU A 49 6.71 -11.81 -2.00
C LEU A 49 5.81 -11.19 -0.90
N PRO A 50 6.03 -9.96 -0.42
CA PRO A 50 5.13 -9.34 0.56
C PRO A 50 3.71 -9.15 0.02
N VAL A 51 3.54 -8.79 -1.25
CA VAL A 51 2.22 -8.71 -1.88
C VAL A 51 1.55 -10.08 -1.92
N LEU A 52 2.30 -11.11 -2.32
CA LEU A 52 1.78 -12.48 -2.36
C LEU A 52 1.37 -12.99 -0.97
N GLN A 53 2.20 -12.76 0.05
CA GLN A 53 1.94 -13.17 1.43
C GLN A 53 0.73 -12.46 2.03
N THR A 54 0.61 -11.15 1.83
CA THR A 54 -0.46 -10.34 2.44
C THR A 54 -1.80 -10.54 1.76
N THR A 55 -1.80 -10.65 0.43
CA THR A 55 -3.04 -10.56 -0.38
C THR A 55 -3.45 -11.89 -0.98
N CYS A 56 -2.50 -12.77 -1.32
CA CYS A 56 -2.79 -13.98 -2.09
C CYS A 56 -2.78 -15.25 -1.23
N TYR A 57 -1.82 -15.37 -0.32
CA TYR A 57 -1.65 -16.56 0.50
C TYR A 57 -2.82 -16.89 1.43
N PRO A 58 -3.71 -15.97 1.86
CA PRO A 58 -4.90 -16.38 2.59
C PRO A 58 -5.74 -17.45 1.87
N CYS A 59 -5.67 -17.53 0.53
CA CYS A 59 -6.42 -18.49 -0.27
C CYS A 59 -5.61 -19.31 -1.28
N HIS A 60 -4.32 -18.97 -1.51
CA HIS A 60 -3.45 -19.57 -2.53
C HIS A 60 -2.09 -20.00 -1.96
N ASN A 61 -2.11 -20.70 -0.83
CA ASN A 61 -0.93 -21.29 -0.20
C ASN A 61 -0.98 -22.84 -0.29
N GLN A 62 0.01 -23.55 0.25
CA GLN A 62 0.05 -25.01 0.20
C GLN A 62 -1.11 -25.68 0.97
N ALA A 63 -1.55 -25.09 2.08
CA ALA A 63 -2.66 -25.58 2.89
C ALA A 63 -4.04 -25.19 2.33
N ALA A 64 -4.13 -24.06 1.63
CA ALA A 64 -5.33 -23.52 1.02
C ALA A 64 -5.07 -23.23 -0.46
N ALA A 65 -5.33 -24.22 -1.31
CA ALA A 65 -5.12 -24.17 -2.76
C ALA A 65 -6.42 -23.86 -3.51
N SER A 66 -7.04 -22.71 -3.24
CA SER A 66 -8.32 -22.33 -3.84
C SER A 66 -8.23 -22.31 -5.36
N GLY A 67 -9.21 -22.94 -6.04
CA GLY A 67 -9.19 -23.07 -7.50
C GLY A 67 -8.01 -23.88 -8.05
N GLY A 68 -7.35 -24.70 -7.23
CA GLY A 68 -6.18 -25.50 -7.61
C GLY A 68 -4.93 -24.67 -7.88
N VAL A 69 -4.87 -23.43 -7.37
CA VAL A 69 -3.73 -22.52 -7.55
C VAL A 69 -2.99 -22.37 -6.23
N ILE A 70 -1.68 -22.62 -6.28
CA ILE A 70 -0.73 -22.39 -5.19
C ILE A 70 0.25 -21.32 -5.68
N LEU A 71 0.44 -20.27 -4.88
CA LEU A 71 1.41 -19.20 -5.11
C LEU A 71 2.54 -19.21 -4.08
N GLU A 72 2.42 -20.02 -3.03
CA GLU A 72 3.45 -20.18 -2.01
C GLU A 72 4.70 -20.86 -2.59
N GLY A 73 5.80 -20.09 -2.58
CA GLY A 73 7.10 -20.48 -3.12
C GLY A 73 7.38 -19.85 -4.49
N TYR A 74 8.65 -19.49 -4.72
CA TYR A 74 9.06 -18.77 -5.93
C TYR A 74 8.73 -19.54 -7.22
N ASN A 75 8.99 -20.85 -7.25
CA ASN A 75 8.74 -21.67 -8.43
C ASN A 75 7.25 -21.69 -8.82
N GLN A 76 6.36 -21.77 -7.82
CA GLN A 76 4.92 -21.75 -8.01
C GLN A 76 4.45 -20.37 -8.49
N ALA A 77 4.89 -19.31 -7.80
CA ALA A 77 4.60 -17.93 -8.19
C ALA A 77 5.04 -17.65 -9.63
N LYS A 78 6.27 -18.03 -9.99
CA LYS A 78 6.84 -17.87 -11.34
C LYS A 78 6.04 -18.64 -12.40
N ALA A 79 5.65 -19.88 -12.12
CA ALA A 79 4.87 -20.67 -13.08
C ALA A 79 3.50 -20.04 -13.37
N ILE A 80 2.79 -19.58 -12.33
CA ILE A 80 1.48 -18.94 -12.49
C ILE A 80 1.62 -17.57 -13.14
N ALA A 81 2.63 -16.80 -12.78
CA ALA A 81 2.92 -15.51 -13.40
C ALA A 81 3.29 -15.64 -14.88
N GLY A 82 4.15 -16.60 -15.23
CA GLY A 82 4.53 -16.89 -16.62
C GLY A 82 3.38 -17.38 -17.51
N SER A 83 2.32 -17.93 -16.92
CA SER A 83 1.10 -18.29 -17.66
C SER A 83 0.19 -17.10 -17.97
N GLY A 84 0.50 -15.89 -17.46
CA GLY A 84 -0.34 -14.70 -17.55
C GLY A 84 -1.54 -14.68 -16.60
N ARG A 85 -1.83 -15.81 -15.93
CA ARG A 85 -2.98 -15.95 -15.01
C ARG A 85 -2.88 -15.02 -13.81
N LEU A 86 -1.69 -14.83 -13.24
CA LEU A 86 -1.50 -13.92 -12.10
C LEU A 86 -1.88 -12.49 -12.47
N LEU A 87 -1.24 -11.94 -13.50
CA LEU A 87 -1.45 -10.56 -13.92
C LEU A 87 -2.87 -10.33 -14.42
N GLY A 88 -3.44 -11.28 -15.17
CA GLY A 88 -4.83 -11.21 -15.65
C GLY A 88 -5.84 -11.19 -14.51
N ALA A 89 -5.65 -12.01 -13.48
CA ALA A 89 -6.54 -12.08 -12.32
C ALA A 89 -6.47 -10.82 -11.44
N ILE A 90 -5.26 -10.35 -11.08
CA ILE A 90 -5.10 -9.16 -10.23
C ILE A 90 -5.43 -7.85 -10.97
N SER A 91 -5.32 -7.84 -12.30
CA SER A 91 -5.71 -6.70 -13.13
C SER A 91 -7.21 -6.64 -13.41
N HIS A 92 -7.97 -7.67 -13.02
CA HIS A 92 -9.39 -7.85 -13.37
C HIS A 92 -9.60 -7.81 -14.89
N SER A 93 -8.69 -8.42 -15.63
CA SER A 93 -8.73 -8.44 -17.10
C SER A 93 -9.86 -9.35 -17.60
N PRO A 94 -10.50 -9.03 -18.74
CA PRO A 94 -11.51 -9.90 -19.34
C PRO A 94 -10.99 -11.32 -19.57
N GLY A 95 -11.83 -12.32 -19.29
CA GLY A 95 -11.46 -13.75 -19.44
C GLY A 95 -10.75 -14.37 -18.23
N PHE A 96 -10.45 -13.60 -17.19
CA PHE A 96 -9.89 -14.09 -15.93
C PHE A 96 -10.92 -13.97 -14.80
N THR A 97 -10.79 -14.83 -13.78
CA THR A 97 -11.54 -14.64 -12.53
C THR A 97 -10.87 -13.50 -11.74
N PRO A 98 -11.59 -12.41 -11.42
CA PRO A 98 -11.02 -11.29 -10.68
C PRO A 98 -10.54 -11.73 -9.30
N MET A 99 -9.33 -11.30 -8.94
CA MET A 99 -8.75 -11.53 -7.61
C MET A 99 -8.35 -10.20 -6.95
N PRO A 100 -8.54 -10.06 -5.62
CA PRO A 100 -9.06 -11.03 -4.67
C PRO A 100 -10.54 -11.35 -4.94
N LYS A 101 -10.96 -12.59 -4.66
CA LYS A 101 -12.30 -13.05 -4.99
C LYS A 101 -13.33 -12.22 -4.22
N ASP A 102 -14.30 -11.67 -4.95
CA ASP A 102 -15.36 -10.79 -4.43
C ASP A 102 -14.82 -9.56 -3.66
N GLY A 103 -13.56 -9.21 -3.91
CA GLY A 103 -12.85 -8.09 -3.31
C GLY A 103 -12.55 -6.97 -4.31
N ALA A 104 -12.06 -5.85 -3.78
CA ALA A 104 -11.57 -4.77 -4.60
C ALA A 104 -10.29 -5.18 -5.35
N LYS A 105 -10.12 -4.63 -6.55
CA LYS A 105 -8.87 -4.75 -7.31
C LYS A 105 -7.68 -4.29 -6.47
N LEU A 106 -6.53 -4.95 -6.62
CA LEU A 106 -5.29 -4.54 -5.94
C LEU A 106 -4.96 -3.07 -6.25
N PRO A 107 -4.32 -2.37 -5.31
CA PRO A 107 -3.73 -1.06 -5.58
C PRO A 107 -2.86 -1.09 -6.83
N SER A 108 -2.86 0.01 -7.59
CA SER A 108 -2.09 0.12 -8.83
C SER A 108 -0.61 -0.15 -8.61
N CYS A 109 -0.08 0.21 -7.44
CA CYS A 109 1.31 -0.03 -7.12
C CYS A 109 1.68 -1.51 -7.04
N ASP A 110 0.89 -2.31 -6.32
CA ASP A 110 1.15 -3.74 -6.16
C ASP A 110 1.06 -4.47 -7.50
N ILE A 111 0.08 -4.09 -8.32
CA ILE A 111 -0.04 -4.58 -9.71
C ILE A 111 1.19 -4.19 -10.52
N THR A 112 1.68 -2.94 -10.37
CA THR A 112 2.87 -2.46 -11.10
C THR A 112 4.12 -3.23 -10.68
N LYS A 113 4.34 -3.47 -9.37
CA LYS A 113 5.45 -4.29 -8.89
C LYS A 113 5.42 -5.68 -9.51
N ILE A 114 4.27 -6.36 -9.47
CA ILE A 114 4.11 -7.68 -10.08
C ILE A 114 4.35 -7.64 -11.59
N SER A 115 3.82 -6.63 -12.30
CA SER A 115 4.03 -6.44 -13.74
C SER A 115 5.51 -6.27 -14.07
N ARG A 116 6.22 -5.39 -13.34
CA ARG A 116 7.66 -5.15 -13.54
C ARG A 116 8.50 -6.38 -13.27
N TRP A 117 8.19 -7.12 -12.23
CA TRP A 117 8.85 -8.40 -11.97
C TRP A 117 8.63 -9.41 -13.10
N ILE A 118 7.41 -9.49 -13.65
CA ILE A 118 7.10 -10.33 -14.82
C ILE A 118 7.88 -9.88 -16.05
N GLU A 119 7.89 -8.57 -16.35
CA GLU A 119 8.62 -7.96 -17.46
C GLU A 119 10.14 -8.19 -17.35
N ALA A 120 10.68 -8.21 -16.13
CA ALA A 120 12.09 -8.50 -15.85
C ALA A 120 12.45 -10.00 -15.97
N GLY A 121 11.51 -10.87 -16.35
CA GLY A 121 11.73 -12.30 -16.50
C GLY A 121 11.58 -13.10 -15.20
N MET A 122 10.94 -12.52 -14.18
CA MET A 122 10.67 -13.12 -12.87
C MET A 122 11.93 -13.67 -12.20
N PRO A 123 12.96 -12.86 -11.92
CA PRO A 123 14.15 -13.29 -11.19
C PRO A 123 13.83 -13.63 -9.72
N GLU A 124 14.61 -14.53 -9.12
CA GLU A 124 14.62 -14.81 -7.68
C GLU A 124 15.77 -14.02 -7.05
N ASN A 125 15.50 -12.79 -6.63
CA ASN A 125 16.49 -11.86 -6.10
C ASN A 125 15.96 -11.10 -4.87
#